data_AF-A0A961U6N5-F1
#
_entry.id   AF-A0A961U6N5-F1
#
_cell.length_a   1.000
_cell.length_b   1.000
_cell.length_c   1.000
_cell.angle_alpha   90.00
_cell.angle_beta   90.00
_cell.angle_gamma   90.00
#
_symmetry.space_group_name_H-M   'P 1'
#
loop_
_entity.id
_entity.type
_entity.pdbx_description
1 polymer ?
#
loop_
_entity_poly.entity_id
_entity_poly.type
_entity_poly.pdbx_seq_one_letter_code
_entity_poly.pdbx_strand_id
1 'polypeptide(L)'
;VAVVLDKLANGHFEVDAQVNGAPVRMMIDTGATTTVMTAKDAARAGIETSTLNFQVPVSTANGQALAARAVIQEIRVGAIDRRSMPVLVAAEGMLQQSLLGMNFIGTLSGFDIRGDRMTLRN
;
A
#
# COMPACT_ATOMS: atom_id res chain seq x y z
N VAL A 1 19.81 1.06 1.50
CA VAL A 1 19.51 1.04 0.03
C VAL A 1 18.48 2.12 -0.27
N ALA A 2 18.33 2.59 -1.51
CA ALA A 2 17.33 3.60 -1.84
C ALA A 2 16.46 3.24 -3.05
N VAL A 3 15.20 3.64 -3.01
CA VAL A 3 14.26 3.62 -4.14
C VAL A 3 13.93 5.06 -4.48
N VAL A 4 14.12 5.43 -5.74
CA VAL A 4 13.85 6.78 -6.26
C VAL A 4 12.68 6.69 -7.23
N LEU A 5 11.70 7.57 -7.03
CA LEU A 5 10.47 7.62 -7.81
C LEU A 5 10.31 9.03 -8.36
N ASP A 6 9.91 9.14 -9.61
CA ASP A 6 9.46 10.40 -10.19
C ASP A 6 7.93 10.46 -10.12
N LYS A 7 7.39 11.66 -9.87
CA LYS A 7 5.95 11.92 -9.82
C LYS A 7 5.36 11.68 -11.20
N LEU A 8 4.24 10.98 -11.25
CA LEU A 8 3.56 10.72 -12.50
C LEU A 8 2.70 11.92 -12.93
N ALA A 9 2.27 11.91 -14.19
CA ALA A 9 1.42 12.96 -14.76
C ALA A 9 0.07 13.12 -14.03
N ASN A 10 -0.39 12.08 -13.31
CA ASN A 10 -1.59 12.15 -12.45
C ASN A 10 -1.34 12.89 -11.12
N GLY A 11 -0.12 13.37 -10.86
CA GLY A 11 0.25 14.10 -9.65
C GLY A 11 0.66 13.22 -8.46
N HIS A 12 0.62 11.90 -8.60
CA HIS A 12 0.92 10.96 -7.53
C HIS A 12 2.29 10.30 -7.71
N PHE A 13 2.88 9.87 -6.59
CA PHE A 13 3.99 8.93 -6.60
C PHE A 13 3.42 7.53 -6.53
N GLU A 14 3.90 6.64 -7.40
CA GLU A 14 3.50 5.24 -7.43
C GLU A 14 4.74 4.35 -7.46
N VAL A 15 4.58 3.12 -6.97
CA VAL A 15 5.64 2.15 -6.91
C VAL A 15 5.15 0.76 -7.28
N ASP A 16 6.00 0.01 -7.98
CA ASP A 16 5.79 -1.42 -8.21
C ASP A 16 6.34 -2.18 -7.00
N ALA A 17 5.44 -2.81 -6.26
CA ALA A 17 5.74 -3.66 -5.12
C ALA A 17 5.54 -5.14 -5.46
N GLN A 18 6.16 -6.02 -4.68
CA GLN A 18 5.78 -7.43 -4.62
C GLN A 18 5.16 -7.69 -3.24
N VAL A 19 3.92 -8.18 -3.20
CA VAL A 19 3.22 -8.54 -1.96
C VAL A 19 2.98 -10.04 -1.97
N ASN A 20 3.59 -10.77 -1.03
CA ASN A 20 3.63 -12.23 -1.02
C ASN A 20 4.05 -12.82 -2.40
N GLY A 21 4.97 -12.15 -3.10
CA GLY A 21 5.42 -12.52 -4.45
C GLY A 21 4.53 -12.05 -5.61
N ALA A 22 3.30 -11.58 -5.35
CA ALA A 22 2.42 -11.03 -6.38
C ALA A 22 2.82 -9.58 -6.72
N PRO A 23 2.95 -9.20 -8.00
CA PRO A 23 3.21 -7.81 -8.38
C PRO A 23 2.00 -6.95 -8.04
N VAL A 24 2.19 -5.81 -7.37
CA VAL A 24 1.13 -4.86 -7.01
C VAL A 24 1.62 -3.44 -7.25
N ARG A 25 0.91 -2.68 -8.09
CA ARG A 25 1.11 -1.25 -8.28
C ARG A 25 0.46 -0.50 -7.13
N MET A 26 1.22 0.27 -6.37
CA MET A 26 0.71 1.02 -5.22
C MET A 26 0.94 2.51 -5.37
N MET A 27 -0.05 3.32 -4.99
CA MET A 27 0.13 4.76 -4.78
C MET A 27 0.74 4.98 -3.40
N ILE A 28 1.73 5.88 -3.30
CA ILE A 28 2.30 6.28 -2.02
C ILE A 28 1.34 7.26 -1.35
N ASP A 29 0.88 6.92 -0.16
CA ASP A 29 -0.08 7.72 0.60
C ASP A 29 0.46 7.99 2.01
N THR A 30 1.09 9.15 2.19
CA THR A 30 1.60 9.59 3.50
C THR A 30 0.48 10.02 4.46
N GLY A 31 -0.76 10.18 3.97
CA GLY A 31 -1.94 10.45 4.79
C GLY A 31 -2.55 9.16 5.37
N ALA A 32 -2.27 8.01 4.77
CA ALA A 32 -2.73 6.72 5.27
C ALA A 32 -1.80 6.19 6.37
N THR A 33 -2.33 6.01 7.59
CA THR A 33 -1.60 5.34 8.68
C THR A 33 -1.25 3.90 8.33
N THR A 34 -2.14 3.19 7.64
CA THR A 34 -2.02 1.77 7.31
C THR A 34 -2.08 1.58 5.80
N THR A 35 -1.21 0.71 5.26
CA THR A 35 -1.26 0.23 3.87
C THR A 35 -2.61 -0.42 3.60
N VAL A 36 -3.28 -0.02 2.50
CA VAL A 36 -4.61 -0.50 2.12
C VAL A 36 -4.52 -1.18 0.76
N MET A 37 -4.96 -2.44 0.66
CA MET A 37 -5.01 -3.19 -0.58
C MET A 37 -6.42 -3.15 -1.18
N THR A 38 -6.50 -3.12 -2.50
CA THR A 38 -7.75 -3.47 -3.18
C THR A 38 -8.09 -4.94 -2.93
N ALA A 39 -9.37 -5.31 -2.92
CA ALA A 39 -9.77 -6.72 -2.83
C ALA A 39 -9.11 -7.60 -3.90
N LYS A 40 -8.95 -7.05 -5.12
CA LYS A 40 -8.29 -7.73 -6.25
C LYS A 40 -6.80 -7.99 -5.96
N ASP A 41 -6.06 -6.99 -5.50
CA ASP A 41 -4.63 -7.15 -5.19
C ASP A 41 -4.42 -8.08 -4.00
N ALA A 42 -5.28 -8.00 -2.98
CA ALA A 42 -5.24 -8.87 -1.82
C ALA A 42 -5.45 -10.35 -2.23
N ALA A 43 -6.45 -10.61 -3.08
CA ALA A 43 -6.68 -11.95 -3.63
C ALA A 43 -5.49 -12.46 -4.46
N ARG A 44 -4.88 -11.62 -5.31
CA ARG A 44 -3.65 -12.00 -6.05
C ARG A 44 -2.49 -12.32 -5.12
N ALA A 45 -2.40 -11.66 -3.97
CA ALA A 45 -1.39 -11.90 -2.95
C ALA A 45 -1.71 -13.11 -2.04
N GLY A 46 -2.74 -13.89 -2.36
CA GLY A 46 -3.12 -15.11 -1.63
C GLY A 46 -3.95 -14.87 -0.37
N ILE A 47 -4.51 -13.68 -0.17
CA ILE A 47 -5.46 -13.42 0.92
C ILE A 47 -6.84 -13.93 0.50
N GLU A 48 -7.46 -14.78 1.32
CA GLU A 48 -8.83 -15.26 1.13
C GLU A 48 -9.85 -14.14 1.42
N THR A 49 -10.09 -13.26 0.46
CA THR A 49 -10.93 -12.07 0.66
C THR A 49 -12.39 -12.38 0.97
N SER A 50 -12.90 -13.55 0.57
CA SER A 50 -14.29 -13.98 0.83
C SER A 50 -14.58 -14.30 2.30
N THR A 51 -13.55 -14.56 3.11
CA THR A 51 -13.70 -14.86 4.55
C THR A 51 -13.44 -13.64 5.43
N LEU A 52 -13.03 -12.53 4.82
CA LEU A 52 -12.70 -11.30 5.53
C LEU A 52 -13.95 -10.60 6.07
N ASN A 53 -13.81 -10.08 7.29
CA ASN A 53 -14.86 -9.32 7.96
C ASN A 53 -14.65 -7.81 7.77
N PHE A 54 -15.43 -7.21 6.85
CA PHE A 54 -15.32 -5.81 6.47
C PHE A 54 -16.06 -4.91 7.47
N GLN A 55 -15.44 -4.65 8.62
CA GLN A 55 -16.02 -3.85 9.71
C GLN A 55 -15.19 -2.62 10.10
N VAL A 56 -14.01 -2.44 9.50
CA VAL A 56 -13.14 -1.29 9.81
C VAL A 56 -13.56 -0.12 8.94
N PRO A 57 -14.12 0.97 9.51
CA PRO A 57 -14.39 2.17 8.73
C PRO A 57 -13.06 2.82 8.34
N VAL A 58 -12.93 3.16 7.06
CA VAL A 58 -11.80 3.92 6.52
C VAL A 58 -12.29 5.14 5.75
N SER A 59 -11.58 6.25 5.88
CA SER A 59 -11.83 7.44 5.07
C SER A 59 -11.03 7.32 3.78
N THR A 60 -11.72 7.45 2.65
CA THR A 60 -11.12 7.45 1.31
C THR A 60 -11.46 8.74 0.59
N ALA A 61 -10.81 9.01 -0.54
CA ALA A 61 -11.16 10.15 -1.39
C ALA A 61 -12.63 10.09 -1.89
N ASN A 62 -13.24 8.90 -1.95
CA ASN A 62 -14.61 8.68 -2.38
C ASN A 62 -15.64 8.69 -1.22
N GLY A 63 -15.21 9.06 0.00
CA GLY A 63 -16.03 9.01 1.21
C GLY A 63 -15.67 7.83 2.12
N GLN A 64 -16.61 7.40 2.96
CA GLN A 64 -16.39 6.29 3.88
C GLN A 64 -16.47 4.95 3.15
N ALA A 65 -15.53 4.05 3.47
CA ALA A 65 -15.54 2.66 3.05
C ALA A 65 -15.38 1.72 4.23
N LEU A 66 -15.76 0.47 4.04
CA LEU A 66 -15.42 -0.61 4.96
C LEU A 66 -14.20 -1.36 4.45
N ALA A 67 -13.35 -1.72 5.39
CA ALA A 67 -12.16 -2.53 5.17
C ALA A 67 -12.11 -3.68 6.18
N ALA A 68 -11.33 -4.70 5.83
CA ALA A 68 -11.01 -5.82 6.72
C ALA A 68 -9.53 -5.81 7.07
N ARG A 69 -9.18 -6.32 8.25
CA ARG A 69 -7.78 -6.47 8.66
C ARG A 69 -7.21 -7.73 8.04
N ALA A 70 -5.98 -7.64 7.55
CA ALA A 70 -5.19 -8.79 7.15
C ALA A 70 -3.72 -8.58 7.52
N VAL A 71 -2.91 -9.63 7.38
CA VAL A 71 -1.46 -9.56 7.52
C VAL A 71 -0.85 -10.19 6.28
N ILE A 72 0.04 -9.46 5.62
CA ILE A 72 0.84 -10.00 4.52
C ILE A 72 2.15 -10.56 5.08
N GLN A 73 2.63 -11.65 4.49
CA GLN A 73 3.88 -12.30 4.90
C GLN A 73 5.09 -11.46 4.51
N GLU A 74 5.06 -10.86 3.32
CA GLU A 74 6.12 -10.02 2.79
C GLU A 74 5.56 -8.91 1.89
N ILE A 75 6.15 -7.72 2.00
CA ILE A 75 6.10 -6.70 0.96
C ILE A 75 7.52 -6.29 0.59
N ARG A 76 7.80 -6.22 -0.72
CA ARG A 76 9.06 -5.74 -1.27
C ARG A 76 8.85 -4.56 -2.20
N VAL A 77 9.62 -3.51 -1.99
CA VAL A 77 9.69 -2.31 -2.83
C VAL A 77 11.15 -2.12 -3.25
N GLY A 78 11.46 -2.45 -4.50
CA GLY A 78 12.85 -2.60 -4.94
C GLY A 78 13.59 -3.62 -4.06
N ALA A 79 14.65 -3.19 -3.39
CA ALA A 79 15.43 -4.00 -2.45
C ALA A 79 15.02 -3.82 -0.97
N ILE A 80 13.92 -3.12 -0.70
CA ILE A 80 13.40 -2.90 0.65
C ILE A 80 12.34 -3.96 0.95
N ASP A 81 12.57 -4.83 1.92
CA ASP A 81 11.61 -5.84 2.36
C ASP A 81 11.07 -5.56 3.77
N ARG A 82 9.79 -5.84 3.98
CA ARG A 82 9.16 -5.91 5.31
C ARG A 82 8.31 -7.15 5.39
N ARG A 83 8.31 -7.78 6.56
CA ARG A 83 7.62 -9.04 6.81
C ARG A 83 6.53 -8.89 7.85
N SER A 84 5.55 -9.80 7.81
CA SER A 84 4.44 -9.85 8.78
C SER A 84 3.74 -8.51 8.94
N MET A 85 3.50 -7.81 7.83
CA MET A 85 3.02 -6.43 7.85
C MET A 85 1.49 -6.41 7.92
N PRO A 86 0.90 -5.70 8.90
CA PRO A 86 -0.54 -5.47 8.92
C PRO A 86 -0.98 -4.64 7.71
N VAL A 87 -2.09 -5.00 7.10
CA VAL A 87 -2.73 -4.24 6.03
C VAL A 87 -4.23 -4.18 6.25
N LEU A 88 -4.87 -3.23 5.57
CA LEU A 88 -6.32 -3.24 5.39
C LEU A 88 -6.63 -3.73 3.98
N VAL A 89 -7.73 -4.47 3.81
CA VAL A 89 -8.29 -4.83 2.51
C VAL A 89 -9.59 -4.05 2.37
N ALA A 90 -9.67 -3.16 1.40
CA ALA A 90 -10.89 -2.43 1.13
C ALA A 90 -11.95 -3.37 0.53
N ALA A 91 -13.22 -3.17 0.88
CA ALA A 91 -14.32 -3.86 0.23
C ALA A 91 -14.31 -3.62 -1.29
N GLU A 92 -14.84 -4.58 -2.05
CA GLU A 92 -14.79 -4.54 -3.51
C GLU A 92 -15.42 -3.25 -4.07
N GLY A 93 -14.74 -2.63 -5.04
CA GLY A 93 -15.16 -1.37 -5.67
C GLY A 93 -14.90 -0.10 -4.85
N MET A 94 -14.53 -0.21 -3.56
CA MET A 94 -14.34 0.96 -2.69
C MET A 94 -12.98 1.65 -2.86
N LEU A 95 -11.99 0.93 -3.40
CA LEU A 95 -10.64 1.46 -3.63
C LEU A 95 -10.19 1.10 -5.05
N GLN A 96 -9.77 2.12 -5.80
CA GLN A 96 -9.35 1.98 -7.20
C GLN A 96 -7.93 1.42 -7.34
N GLN A 97 -7.03 1.81 -6.43
CA GLN A 97 -5.63 1.42 -6.43
C GLN A 97 -5.14 1.20 -5.00
N SER A 98 -4.29 0.19 -4.79
CA SER A 98 -3.69 -0.08 -3.49
C SER A 98 -2.81 1.09 -3.02
N LEU A 99 -2.81 1.35 -1.72
CA LEU A 99 -2.13 2.46 -1.08
C LEU A 99 -1.01 1.93 -0.18
N LEU A 100 0.21 2.44 -0.37
CA LEU A 100 1.34 2.18 0.52
C LEU A 100 1.38 3.26 1.61
N GLY A 101 1.06 2.85 2.83
CA GLY A 101 0.86 3.77 3.96
C GLY A 101 2.08 3.92 4.86
N MET A 102 1.92 4.73 5.90
CA MET A 102 2.96 5.07 6.87
C MET A 102 3.42 3.89 7.72
N ASN A 103 2.64 2.81 7.86
CA ASN A 103 3.11 1.60 8.53
C ASN A 103 4.21 0.86 7.74
N PHE A 104 4.37 1.14 6.44
CA PHE A 104 5.57 0.76 5.69
C PHE A 104 6.58 1.91 5.67
N ILE A 105 6.16 3.11 5.24
CA ILE A 105 7.07 4.25 5.02
C ILE A 105 7.79 4.67 6.31
N GLY A 106 7.11 4.62 7.44
CA GLY A 106 7.67 4.97 8.75
C GLY A 106 8.69 3.96 9.28
N THR A 107 8.83 2.79 8.65
CA THR A 107 9.87 1.81 9.00
C THR A 107 11.20 2.08 8.30
N LEU A 108 11.23 3.06 7.39
CA LEU A 108 12.40 3.45 6.63
C LEU A 108 13.32 4.35 7.48
N SER A 109 14.63 4.35 7.18
CA SER A 109 15.56 5.30 7.80
C SER A 109 15.32 6.74 7.34
N GLY A 110 14.64 6.92 6.21
CA GLY A 110 14.07 8.21 5.83
C GLY A 110 13.32 8.18 4.51
N PHE A 111 12.44 9.15 4.32
CA PHE A 111 11.87 9.48 3.03
C PHE A 111 11.91 10.99 2.82
N ASP A 112 12.16 11.44 1.60
CA ASP A 112 12.08 12.87 1.25
C ASP A 112 11.48 13.07 -0.13
N ILE A 113 10.82 14.22 -0.30
CA ILE A 113 10.27 14.68 -1.57
C ILE A 113 10.97 15.99 -1.93
N ARG A 114 11.54 16.06 -3.13
CA ARG A 114 12.16 17.26 -3.71
C ARG A 114 11.60 17.48 -5.10
N GLY A 115 10.71 18.46 -5.24
CA GLY A 115 9.98 18.70 -6.47
C GLY A 115 9.14 17.49 -6.87
N ASP A 116 9.44 16.92 -8.04
CA ASP A 116 8.78 15.74 -8.58
C ASP A 116 9.54 14.45 -8.31
N ARG A 117 10.48 14.45 -7.36
CA ARG A 117 11.24 13.25 -6.99
C ARG A 117 11.01 12.88 -5.54
N MET A 118 10.72 11.61 -5.30
CA MET A 118 10.68 10.99 -3.98
C MET A 118 11.84 10.00 -3.83
N THR A 119 12.48 10.00 -2.66
CA THR A 119 13.49 8.99 -2.30
C THR A 119 13.08 8.28 -1.02
N LEU A 120 13.02 6.95 -1.06
CA LEU A 120 12.79 6.06 0.08
C LEU A 120 14.12 5.40 0.47
N ARG A 121 14.53 5.48 1.74
CA ARG A 121 15.81 4.93 2.24
C ARG A 121 15.56 3.84 3.28
N ASN A 122 16.07 2.64 3.01
CA ASN A 122 16.16 1.56 4.01
C ASN A 122 17.40 1.77 4.85
#